data_AF-A0A095STF3-F1
#
_entry.id   AF-A0A095STF3-F1
#
_cell.length_a   1.000
_cell.length_b   1.000
_cell.length_c   1.000
_cell.angle_alpha   90.00
_cell.angle_beta   90.00
_cell.angle_gamma   90.00
#
_symmetry.space_group_name_H-M   'P 1'
#
loop_
_entity.id
_entity.type
_entity.pdbx_description
1 polymer ?
#
loop_
_entity_poly.entity_id
_entity_poly.type
_entity_poly.pdbx_seq_one_letter_code
_entity_poly.pdbx_strand_id
1 'polypeptide(L)'
;MQNPFEILESKLSNIENLLLQLREKPIEAENKLLSVKEIAKLSGVSELTVRNWISDGKVKAKRIGRRMFIEQSQFISGLEEVKSLKYKR
;
A
#
# COMPACT_ATOMS: atom_id res chain seq x y z
N MET A 1 16.26 27.17 40.40
CA MET A 1 14.83 26.80 40.45
C MET A 1 14.61 25.79 39.35
N GLN A 2 14.11 24.60 39.69
CA GLN A 2 13.89 23.53 38.71
C GLN A 2 12.65 23.87 37.87
N ASN A 3 12.74 23.74 36.55
CA ASN A 3 11.66 24.14 35.64
C ASN A 3 10.40 23.31 35.98
N PRO A 4 9.29 23.92 36.41
CA PRO A 4 8.09 23.19 36.81
C PRO A 4 7.45 22.39 35.66
N PHE A 5 7.87 22.63 34.42
CA PHE A 5 7.37 21.97 33.21
C PHE A 5 8.34 20.93 32.61
N GLU A 6 9.48 20.65 33.24
CA GLU A 6 10.49 19.68 32.75
C GLU A 6 9.90 18.28 32.48
N ILE A 7 8.92 17.89 33.30
CA ILE A 7 8.18 16.62 33.14
C ILE A 7 7.28 16.64 31.88
N LEU A 8 6.70 17.79 31.52
CA LEU A 8 5.89 17.91 30.32
C LEU A 8 6.76 17.94 29.06
N GLU A 9 7.88 18.66 29.09
CA GLU A 9 8.84 18.73 27.98
C GLU A 9 9.40 17.34 27.63
N SER A 10 9.79 16.56 28.65
CA SER A 10 10.27 15.18 28.45
C SER A 10 9.19 14.25 27.88
N LYS A 11 7.93 14.39 28.32
CA LYS A 11 6.80 13.64 27.76
C LYS A 11 6.52 14.02 26.30
N LEU A 12 6.55 15.31 25.98
CA LEU A 12 6.33 15.82 24.62
C LEU A 12 7.42 15.31 23.67
N SER A 13 8.68 15.38 24.07
CA SER A 13 9.80 14.83 23.29
C SER A 13 9.65 13.32 23.06
N ASN A 14 9.20 12.57 24.06
CA ASN A 14 8.93 11.13 23.91
C ASN A 14 7.82 10.86 22.87
N ILE A 15 6.73 11.63 22.93
CA ILE A 15 5.62 11.51 21.96
C ILE A 15 6.11 11.85 20.55
N GLU A 16 6.89 12.91 20.39
CA GLU A 16 7.46 13.30 19.10
C GLU A 16 8.34 12.19 18.50
N ASN A 17 9.22 11.59 19.31
CA ASN A 17 10.05 10.46 18.88
C ASN A 17 9.22 9.24 18.48
N LEU A 18 8.15 8.92 19.23
CA LEU A 18 7.22 7.84 18.90
C LEU A 18 6.50 8.09 17.57
N LEU A 19 6.07 9.34 17.32
CA LEU A 19 5.42 9.72 16.07
C LEU A 19 6.38 9.63 14.88
N LEU A 20 7.65 10.05 15.04
CA LEU A 20 8.67 9.89 14.01
C LEU A 20 8.91 8.41 13.66
N GLN A 21 8.99 7.54 14.67
CA GLN A 21 9.12 6.09 14.46
C GLN A 21 7.93 5.48 13.71
N LEU A 22 6.70 5.96 13.97
CA LEU A 22 5.51 5.49 13.26
C LEU A 22 5.47 5.98 11.81
N ARG A 23 5.94 7.19 11.55
CA ARG A 23 6.04 7.76 10.20
C ARG A 23 7.11 7.06 9.36
N GLU A 24 8.25 6.75 9.96
CA GLU A 24 9.39 6.12 9.29
C GLU A 24 9.27 4.61 9.18
N LYS A 25 8.27 3.99 9.80
CA LYS A 25 7.98 2.57 9.57
C LYS A 25 7.86 2.40 8.06
N PRO A 26 8.82 1.73 7.40
CA PRO A 26 8.78 1.61 5.96
C PRO A 26 7.42 0.98 5.68
N ILE A 27 6.68 1.58 4.76
CA ILE A 27 5.68 0.83 4.03
C ILE A 27 6.53 -0.23 3.35
N GLU A 28 6.75 -1.33 4.06
CA GLU A 28 7.14 -2.60 3.53
C GLU A 28 5.97 -2.97 2.61
N ALA A 29 5.94 -2.32 1.45
CA ALA A 29 5.65 -2.97 0.21
C ALA A 29 6.76 -4.01 0.03
N GLU A 30 6.77 -5.01 0.93
CA GLU A 30 7.29 -6.31 0.60
C GLU A 30 6.73 -6.57 -0.79
N ASN A 31 7.61 -6.81 -1.75
CA ASN A 31 7.27 -7.15 -3.13
C ASN A 31 6.59 -8.53 -3.13
N LYS A 32 5.46 -8.62 -2.43
CA LYS A 32 4.62 -9.78 -2.27
C LYS A 32 3.97 -9.99 -3.62
N LEU A 33 4.33 -11.13 -4.20
CA LEU A 33 3.66 -11.67 -5.37
C LEU A 33 2.33 -12.24 -4.90
N LEU A 34 1.26 -11.51 -5.17
CA LEU A 34 -0.09 -11.94 -4.85
C LEU A 34 -0.69 -12.67 -6.03
N SER A 35 -1.42 -13.75 -5.75
CA SER A 35 -2.25 -14.42 -6.74
C SER A 35 -3.44 -13.55 -7.14
N VAL A 36 -4.02 -13.85 -8.31
CA VAL A 36 -5.26 -13.21 -8.78
C VAL A 36 -6.39 -13.28 -7.74
N LYS A 37 -6.47 -14.40 -7.00
CA LYS A 37 -7.48 -14.63 -5.97
C LYS A 37 -7.28 -13.73 -4.75
N GLU A 38 -6.04 -13.50 -4.34
CA GLU A 38 -5.73 -12.62 -3.22
C GLU A 38 -6.00 -11.16 -3.58
N ILE A 39 -5.66 -10.74 -4.80
CA ILE A 39 -5.95 -9.39 -5.27
C ILE A 39 -7.44 -9.15 -5.39
N ALA A 40 -8.20 -10.12 -5.90
CA ALA A 40 -9.65 -10.05 -5.96
C ALA A 40 -10.25 -9.79 -4.56
N LYS A 41 -9.77 -10.53 -3.54
CA LYS A 41 -10.17 -10.30 -2.15
C LYS A 41 -9.74 -8.93 -1.62
N LEU A 42 -8.50 -8.51 -1.89
CA LEU A 42 -7.95 -7.25 -1.39
C LEU A 42 -8.66 -6.03 -1.98
N SER A 43 -9.01 -6.10 -3.26
CA SER A 43 -9.68 -5.01 -3.99
C SER A 43 -11.21 -5.11 -3.94
N GLY A 44 -11.77 -6.19 -3.40
CA GLY A 44 -13.21 -6.41 -3.31
C GLY A 44 -13.89 -6.65 -4.66
N VAL A 45 -13.15 -7.05 -5.70
CA VAL A 45 -13.71 -7.37 -7.03
C VAL A 45 -13.67 -8.86 -7.33
N SER A 46 -14.34 -9.29 -8.40
CA SER A 46 -14.30 -10.68 -8.85
C SER A 46 -12.95 -11.06 -9.47
N GLU A 47 -12.57 -12.34 -9.40
CA GLU A 47 -11.36 -12.85 -10.07
C GLU A 47 -11.39 -12.61 -11.60
N LEU A 48 -12.58 -12.65 -12.20
CA LEU A 48 -12.77 -12.36 -13.62
C LEU A 48 -12.39 -10.91 -13.94
N THR A 49 -12.82 -9.96 -13.10
CA THR A 49 -12.48 -8.54 -13.25
C THR A 49 -10.96 -8.33 -13.21
N VAL A 50 -10.27 -8.98 -12.29
CA VAL A 50 -8.80 -8.90 -12.20
C VAL A 50 -8.15 -9.51 -13.45
N ARG A 51 -8.65 -10.64 -13.96
CA ARG A 51 -8.14 -11.22 -15.23
C ARG A 51 -8.37 -10.30 -16.41
N ASN A 52 -9.52 -9.64 -16.48
CA ASN A 52 -9.81 -8.66 -17.52
C ASN A 52 -8.85 -7.47 -17.44
N TRP A 53 -8.50 -6.99 -16.24
CA TRP A 53 -7.48 -5.95 -16.11
C TRP A 53 -6.10 -6.38 -16.60
N ILE A 54 -5.75 -7.66 -16.44
CA ILE A 54 -4.51 -8.22 -16.98
C ILE A 54 -4.58 -8.30 -18.51
N SER A 55 -5.69 -8.79 -19.08
CA SER A 55 -5.85 -8.89 -20.54
C SER A 55 -5.93 -7.53 -21.22
N ASP A 56 -6.54 -6.54 -20.56
CA ASP A 56 -6.62 -5.15 -21.01
C ASP A 56 -5.26 -4.42 -20.89
N GLY A 57 -4.26 -5.04 -20.28
CA GLY A 57 -2.94 -4.43 -20.05
C GLY A 57 -2.90 -3.37 -18.94
N LYS A 58 -3.97 -3.22 -18.16
CA LYS A 58 -4.07 -2.26 -17.02
C LYS A 58 -3.23 -2.70 -15.83
N VAL A 59 -3.08 -4.01 -15.63
CA VAL A 59 -2.29 -4.60 -14.55
C VAL A 59 -1.28 -5.56 -15.16
N LYS A 60 0.02 -5.37 -14.89
CA LYS A 60 1.02 -6.37 -15.33
C LYS A 60 1.02 -7.52 -14.34
N ALA A 61 0.99 -8.74 -14.88
CA ALA A 61 1.10 -9.97 -14.13
C ALA A 61 2.29 -10.78 -14.63
N LYS A 62 2.97 -11.46 -13.71
CA LYS A 62 4.00 -12.45 -14.00
C LYS A 62 3.37 -13.84 -13.96
N ARG A 63 3.63 -14.63 -15.00
CA ARG A 63 3.20 -16.03 -15.03
C ARG A 63 4.27 -16.89 -14.38
N ILE A 64 3.92 -17.60 -13.31
CA ILE A 64 4.79 -18.55 -12.62
C ILE A 64 4.14 -19.92 -12.72
N GLY A 65 4.66 -20.74 -13.63
CA GLY A 65 4.07 -22.02 -14.01
C GLY A 65 2.66 -21.89 -14.60
N ARG A 66 1.67 -22.49 -13.95
CA ARG A 66 0.26 -22.45 -14.36
C ARG A 66 -0.54 -21.28 -13.78
N ARG A 67 0.04 -20.55 -12.81
CA ARG A 67 -0.65 -19.47 -12.09
C ARG A 67 -0.09 -18.10 -12.48
N MET A 68 -0.91 -17.07 -12.32
CA MET A 68 -0.52 -15.68 -12.51
C MET A 68 -0.39 -15.00 -11.15
N PHE A 69 0.67 -14.24 -11.01
CA PHE A 69 0.99 -13.46 -9.82
C PHE A 69 1.19 -12.00 -10.22
N ILE A 70 0.85 -11.09 -9.33
CA ILE A 70 0.96 -9.65 -9.53
C ILE A 70 1.71 -9.10 -8.32
N GLU A 71 2.65 -8.19 -8.57
CA GLU A 71 3.34 -7.48 -7.51
C GLU A 71 2.39 -6.49 -6.85
N GLN A 72 2.26 -6.57 -5.53
CA GLN A 72 1.34 -5.71 -4.76
C GLN A 72 1.65 -4.22 -4.96
N SER A 73 2.93 -3.83 -4.98
CA SER A 73 3.39 -2.47 -5.22
C SER A 73 2.91 -1.93 -6.57
N GLN A 74 3.07 -2.71 -7.63
CA GLN A 74 2.62 -2.36 -8.96
C GLN A 74 1.10 -2.24 -9.08
N PHE A 75 0.36 -3.11 -8.40
CA PHE A 75 -1.10 -3.04 -8.40
C PHE A 75 -1.60 -1.74 -7.74
N ILE A 76 -0.99 -1.35 -6.62
CA ILE A 76 -1.32 -0.11 -5.91
C ILE A 76 -1.00 1.11 -6.79
N SER A 77 0.18 1.16 -7.41
CA SER A 77 0.56 2.28 -8.28
C SER A 77 -0.41 2.44 -9.46
N GLY A 78 -0.83 1.33 -10.08
CA GLY A 78 -1.83 1.36 -11.16
C GLY A 78 -3.20 1.87 -10.70
N LEU A 79 -3.62 1.59 -9.46
CA LEU A 79 -4.88 2.12 -8.92
C LEU A 79 -4.82 3.63 -8.65
N GLU A 80 -3.67 4.15 -8.23
CA GLU A 80 -3.46 5.59 -8.01
C GLU A 80 -3.53 6.38 -9.32
N GLU A 81 -2.88 5.88 -10.38
CA GLU A 81 -2.95 6.47 -11.72
C GLU A 81 -4.41 6.59 -12.21
N VAL A 82 -5.20 5.51 -12.09
CA VAL A 82 -6.59 5.48 -12.58
C VAL A 82 -7.51 6.42 -11.80
N LYS A 83 -7.32 6.56 -10.48
CA LYS A 83 -8.10 7.50 -9.65
C LYS A 83 -7.84 8.95 -10.04
N SER A 84 -6.59 9.30 -10.34
CA SER A 84 -6.20 10.67 -10.70
C SER A 84 -6.79 11.16 -12.02
N LEU A 85 -7.07 10.26 -12.96
CA LEU A 85 -7.59 10.59 -14.28
C LEU A 85 -9.12 10.65 -14.34
N LYS A 86 -9.83 9.83 -13.55
CA LYS A 86 -11.29 9.71 -13.62
C LYS A 86 -12.05 10.84 -12.90
N TYR A 87 -11.46 11.45 -11.87
CA TYR A 87 -12.10 12.49 -11.04
C TYR A 87 -11.49 13.88 -11.22
N LYS A 88 -10.96 14.18 -12.41
CA LYS A 88 -10.48 15.52 -12.78
C LYS A 88 -11.55 16.32 -13.56
N ARG A 89 -12.82 16.14 -13.18
CA ARG A 89 -13.95 16.90 -13.73
C ARG A 89 -14.25 18.11 -12.86
#